data_AF-A0A1V6BGC8-F1
#
_entry.id   AF-A0A1V6BGC8-F1
#
_cell.length_a   1.000
_cell.length_b   1.000
_cell.length_c   1.000
_cell.angle_alpha   90.00
_cell.angle_beta   90.00
_cell.angle_gamma   90.00
#
_symmetry.space_group_name_H-M   'P 1'
#
loop_
_entity.id
_entity.type
_entity.pdbx_description
1 polymer ?
#
loop_
_entity_poly.entity_id
_entity_poly.type
_entity_poly.pdbx_seq_one_letter_code
_entity_poly.pdbx_strand_id
1 'polypeptide(L)'
;MRKLTTKLLFAIISAAFALVALGTTTFAWFTLSDTAQVSQFNAQITAGEGIEISLDDETYYTTIPASVIQGKITELNVSLKDVTSTDGKTFKYFGAQSPIVYDTETKNPYIEFDLYVRSPEANAKIALNDYTFSSIDGETSGTKWTADADFISSFGGPVEAGYEGTYYAHAALRMSLTPVNGGSEGVAQVYQAPGVDNVNKVISTEPIPQGMVSYYKAKNGENSINISDVTIADALTSASSTEIITLSSTPNEASVIRVRVWIEGWDPDCFNAILNSKINVSFGLKKVVDQG
;
A
#
# COMPACT_ATOMS: atom_id res chain seq x y z
N MET A 1 30.14 -1.95 -52.08
CA MET A 1 28.83 -1.32 -51.84
C MET A 1 27.92 -2.10 -50.88
N ARG A 2 27.85 -3.45 -50.90
CA ARG A 2 27.07 -4.27 -49.93
C ARG A 2 27.32 -3.97 -48.45
N LYS A 3 28.57 -3.69 -48.04
CA LYS A 3 28.90 -3.40 -46.63
C LYS A 3 28.37 -2.04 -46.12
N LEU A 4 28.13 -1.08 -47.01
CA LEU A 4 27.60 0.25 -46.65
C LEU A 4 26.07 0.22 -46.54
N THR A 5 25.40 -0.50 -47.45
CA THR A 5 23.94 -0.66 -47.42
C THR A 5 23.47 -1.48 -46.21
N THR A 6 24.20 -2.50 -45.78
CA THR A 6 23.85 -3.25 -44.55
C THR A 6 23.98 -2.38 -43.30
N LYS A 7 25.02 -1.54 -43.20
CA LYS A 7 25.19 -0.61 -42.06
C LYS A 7 24.10 0.46 -42.00
N LEU A 8 23.69 0.97 -43.17
CA LEU A 8 22.60 1.93 -43.27
C LEU A 8 21.25 1.30 -42.86
N LEU A 9 20.99 0.06 -43.27
CA LEU A 9 19.78 -0.67 -42.89
C LEU A 9 19.69 -0.87 -41.37
N PHE A 10 20.80 -1.25 -40.71
CA PHE A 10 20.83 -1.41 -39.25
C PHE A 10 20.61 -0.08 -38.51
N ALA A 11 21.13 1.03 -39.03
CA ALA A 11 20.88 2.36 -38.44
C ALA A 11 19.41 2.76 -38.52
N ILE A 12 18.75 2.49 -39.65
CA ILE A 12 17.32 2.78 -39.85
C ILE A 12 16.45 1.92 -38.93
N ILE A 13 16.75 0.62 -38.80
CA ILE A 13 16.01 -0.28 -37.91
C ILE A 13 16.18 0.15 -36.44
N SER A 14 17.40 0.49 -36.03
CA SER A 14 17.67 0.97 -34.66
C SER A 14 16.95 2.29 -34.36
N ALA A 15 16.93 3.23 -35.31
CA ALA A 15 16.18 4.48 -35.19
C ALA A 15 14.66 4.24 -35.09
N ALA A 16 14.11 3.28 -35.86
CA ALA A 16 12.71 2.90 -35.78
C ALA A 16 12.36 2.25 -34.43
N PHE A 17 13.22 1.37 -33.90
CA PHE A 17 13.06 0.78 -32.57
C PHE A 17 13.12 1.84 -31.46
N ALA A 18 14.04 2.80 -31.55
CA ALA A 18 14.12 3.91 -30.62
C ALA A 18 12.86 4.79 -30.68
N LEU A 19 12.30 5.03 -31.87
CA LEU A 19 11.08 5.82 -32.03
C LEU A 19 9.86 5.13 -31.40
N VAL A 20 9.75 3.80 -31.56
CA VAL A 20 8.68 3.00 -30.93
C VAL A 20 8.85 2.97 -29.41
N ALA A 21 10.08 2.78 -28.91
CA ALA A 21 10.38 2.79 -27.48
C ALA A 21 10.09 4.16 -26.84
N LEU A 22 10.39 5.25 -27.53
CA LEU A 22 10.06 6.59 -27.05
C LEU A 22 8.54 6.83 -27.08
N GLY A 23 7.83 6.37 -28.12
CA GLY A 23 6.38 6.49 -28.23
C GLY A 23 5.60 5.75 -27.13
N THR A 24 6.08 4.59 -26.66
CA THR A 24 5.47 3.89 -25.52
C THR A 24 5.73 4.59 -24.19
N THR A 25 6.88 5.26 -24.03
CA THR A 25 7.15 6.06 -22.81
C THR A 25 6.27 7.31 -22.73
N THR A 26 5.88 7.92 -23.85
CA THR A 26 4.96 9.07 -23.86
C THR A 26 3.51 8.67 -23.59
N PHE A 27 3.10 7.44 -23.93
CA PHE A 27 1.73 6.98 -23.71
C PHE A 27 1.37 6.88 -22.22
N ALA A 28 2.37 6.67 -21.35
CA ALA A 28 2.20 6.61 -19.90
C ALA A 28 1.96 7.99 -19.24
N TRP A 29 2.45 9.08 -19.84
CA TRP A 29 2.25 10.43 -19.29
C TRP A 29 0.98 11.11 -19.84
N PHE A 30 0.55 10.77 -21.06
CA PHE A 30 -0.62 11.39 -21.71
C PHE A 30 -1.96 10.67 -21.48
N THR A 31 -2.00 9.53 -20.77
CA THR A 31 -3.27 8.88 -20.36
C THR A 31 -3.78 9.30 -18.98
N LEU A 32 -3.04 10.15 -18.26
CA LEU A 32 -3.46 10.76 -16.99
C LEU A 32 -4.20 12.08 -17.24
N SER A 33 -5.34 12.04 -17.90
CA SER A 33 -6.41 13.05 -17.75
C SER A 33 -7.66 12.61 -18.49
N ASP A 34 -8.55 11.92 -17.78
CA ASP A 34 -9.98 12.10 -18.03
C ASP A 34 -10.74 12.19 -16.69
N THR A 35 -11.30 13.37 -16.50
CA THR A 35 -12.31 13.87 -15.54
C THR A 35 -12.72 13.05 -14.28
N ALA A 36 -12.24 13.53 -13.12
CA ALA A 36 -12.99 13.83 -11.88
C ALA A 36 -13.74 12.73 -11.09
N GLN A 37 -13.01 11.74 -10.58
CA GLN A 37 -12.88 11.57 -9.13
C GLN A 37 -11.39 11.42 -8.81
N VAL A 38 -10.84 12.28 -7.96
CA VAL A 38 -9.44 12.14 -7.55
C VAL A 38 -9.39 10.94 -6.59
N SER A 39 -9.10 9.75 -7.12
CA SER A 39 -8.89 8.58 -6.27
C SER A 39 -7.77 8.87 -5.28
N GLN A 40 -8.05 8.73 -3.99
CA GLN A 40 -7.07 8.86 -2.92
C GLN A 40 -6.09 7.68 -2.91
N PHE A 41 -6.36 6.61 -3.68
CA PHE A 41 -5.54 5.41 -3.73
C PHE A 41 -5.17 5.03 -5.16
N ASN A 42 -3.89 4.70 -5.35
CA ASN A 42 -3.35 4.06 -6.54
C ASN A 42 -2.63 2.78 -6.12
N ALA A 43 -2.63 1.77 -6.98
CA ALA A 43 -1.85 0.57 -6.74
C ALA A 43 -1.14 0.06 -8.00
N GLN A 44 -0.07 -0.69 -7.78
CA GLN A 44 0.59 -1.50 -8.79
C GLN A 44 0.81 -2.89 -8.24
N ILE A 45 0.28 -3.90 -8.91
CA ILE A 45 0.33 -5.30 -8.44
C ILE A 45 0.97 -6.15 -9.54
N THR A 46 2.03 -6.86 -9.18
CA THR A 46 2.81 -7.68 -10.12
C THR A 46 2.95 -9.12 -9.64
N ALA A 47 3.09 -10.04 -10.60
CA ALA A 47 3.34 -11.44 -10.37
C ALA A 47 4.68 -11.83 -10.97
N GLY A 48 5.49 -12.55 -10.19
CA GLY A 48 6.74 -13.14 -10.63
C GLY A 48 6.53 -14.30 -11.61
N GLU A 49 7.64 -14.89 -12.04
CA GLU A 49 7.64 -15.96 -13.03
C GLU A 49 6.77 -17.16 -12.61
N GLY A 50 5.91 -17.61 -13.53
CA GLY A 50 5.03 -18.76 -13.32
C GLY A 50 3.86 -18.51 -12.39
N ILE A 51 3.51 -17.25 -12.12
CA ILE A 51 2.33 -16.84 -11.35
C ILE A 51 1.48 -15.92 -12.23
N GLU A 52 0.17 -16.06 -12.13
CA GLU A 52 -0.79 -15.10 -12.66
C GLU A 52 -1.71 -14.60 -11.55
N ILE A 53 -2.16 -13.35 -11.67
CA ILE A 53 -2.98 -12.65 -10.68
C ILE A 53 -4.22 -12.01 -11.32
N SER A 54 -5.30 -11.90 -10.55
CA SER A 54 -6.58 -11.34 -10.98
C SER A 54 -7.31 -10.64 -9.83
N LEU A 55 -8.17 -9.66 -10.15
CA LEU A 55 -9.11 -9.02 -9.19
C LEU A 55 -10.55 -9.52 -9.32
N ASP A 56 -10.83 -10.39 -10.29
CA ASP A 56 -12.18 -10.85 -10.68
C ASP A 56 -12.30 -12.38 -10.84
N ASP A 57 -11.19 -13.13 -10.69
CA ASP A 57 -11.09 -14.57 -10.97
C ASP A 57 -11.38 -14.99 -12.42
N GLU A 58 -11.49 -14.04 -13.34
CA GLU A 58 -11.81 -14.29 -14.74
C GLU A 58 -10.63 -13.90 -15.64
N THR A 59 -10.11 -12.69 -15.45
CA THR A 59 -9.02 -12.13 -16.26
C THR A 59 -7.73 -12.07 -15.48
N TYR A 60 -6.74 -12.81 -15.97
CA TYR A 60 -5.46 -13.02 -15.31
C TYR A 60 -4.32 -12.26 -16.00
N TYR A 61 -3.41 -11.74 -15.19
CA TYR A 61 -2.29 -10.91 -15.61
C TYR A 61 -1.00 -11.30 -14.89
N THR A 62 0.14 -10.93 -15.45
CA THR A 62 1.42 -10.85 -14.71
C THR A 62 1.65 -9.46 -14.11
N THR A 63 0.93 -8.45 -14.59
CA THR A 63 0.87 -7.10 -14.03
C THR A 63 -0.54 -6.58 -14.25
N ILE A 64 -1.26 -6.26 -13.18
CA ILE A 64 -2.64 -5.80 -13.30
C ILE A 64 -2.64 -4.40 -13.93
N PRO A 65 -3.34 -4.16 -15.04
CA PRO A 65 -3.39 -2.86 -15.66
C PRO A 65 -3.94 -1.79 -14.71
N ALA A 66 -3.37 -0.59 -14.76
CA ALA A 66 -3.79 0.51 -13.89
C ALA A 66 -5.28 0.87 -14.03
N SER A 67 -5.87 0.66 -15.21
CA SER A 67 -7.30 0.87 -15.44
C SER A 67 -8.18 -0.12 -14.69
N VAL A 68 -7.77 -1.40 -14.60
CA VAL A 68 -8.48 -2.45 -13.85
C VAL A 68 -8.44 -2.15 -12.35
N ILE A 69 -7.27 -1.76 -11.85
CA ILE A 69 -7.09 -1.32 -10.46
C ILE A 69 -7.99 -0.12 -10.15
N GLN A 70 -7.97 0.92 -10.99
CA GLN A 70 -8.82 2.11 -10.80
C GLN A 70 -10.32 1.78 -10.83
N GLY A 71 -10.73 0.87 -11.72
CA GLY A 71 -12.10 0.34 -11.74
C GLY A 71 -12.47 -0.31 -10.40
N LYS A 72 -11.60 -1.19 -9.89
CA LYS A 72 -11.83 -1.86 -8.60
C LYS A 72 -11.90 -0.85 -7.44
N ILE A 73 -10.98 0.11 -7.39
CA ILE A 73 -10.96 1.12 -6.31
C ILE A 73 -12.22 1.98 -6.32
N THR A 74 -12.74 2.31 -7.50
CA THR A 74 -13.98 3.07 -7.65
C THR A 74 -15.18 2.27 -7.11
N GLU A 75 -15.21 0.95 -7.31
CA GLU A 75 -16.24 0.05 -6.77
C GLU A 75 -16.20 0.00 -5.23
N LEU A 76 -15.01 -0.01 -4.62
CA LEU A 76 -14.85 -0.18 -3.17
C LEU A 76 -15.39 0.99 -2.33
N ASN A 77 -15.69 2.15 -2.93
CA ASN A 77 -16.25 3.33 -2.26
C ASN A 77 -15.53 3.70 -0.93
N VAL A 78 -14.19 3.74 -0.95
CA VAL A 78 -13.37 3.93 0.25
C VAL A 78 -13.18 5.43 0.58
N SER A 79 -13.16 5.76 1.87
CA SER A 79 -12.61 7.01 2.40
C SER A 79 -11.71 6.68 3.57
N LEU A 80 -10.39 6.76 3.36
CA LEU A 80 -9.43 6.36 4.38
C LEU A 80 -9.62 7.18 5.67
N LYS A 81 -9.63 6.47 6.79
CA LYS A 81 -9.68 7.03 8.14
C LYS A 81 -8.55 6.45 8.98
N ASP A 82 -8.27 7.12 10.08
CA ASP A 82 -7.47 6.64 11.19
C ASP A 82 -8.16 5.44 11.85
N VAL A 83 -7.70 4.26 11.48
CA VAL A 83 -8.17 2.99 12.03
C VAL A 83 -7.00 2.20 12.58
N THR A 84 -7.29 1.28 13.48
CA THR A 84 -6.29 0.46 14.13
C THR A 84 -6.67 -0.99 14.04
N SER A 85 -5.66 -1.84 13.83
CA SER A 85 -5.80 -3.28 13.85
C SER A 85 -4.68 -3.92 14.66
N THR A 86 -5.02 -4.92 15.46
CA THR A 86 -4.04 -5.77 16.18
C THR A 86 -3.58 -6.95 15.33
N ASP A 87 -4.34 -7.33 14.32
CA ASP A 87 -4.15 -8.58 13.56
C ASP A 87 -4.12 -8.38 12.04
N GLY A 88 -4.25 -7.15 11.56
CA GLY A 88 -4.34 -6.80 10.14
C GLY A 88 -5.67 -7.22 9.48
N LYS A 89 -6.66 -7.69 10.25
CA LYS A 89 -7.93 -8.23 9.71
C LYS A 89 -9.15 -7.54 10.30
N THR A 90 -9.11 -7.27 11.59
CA THR A 90 -10.19 -6.59 12.32
C THR A 90 -9.77 -5.17 12.65
N PHE A 91 -10.64 -4.20 12.36
CA PHE A 91 -10.32 -2.78 12.48
C PHE A 91 -11.23 -2.10 13.49
N LYS A 92 -10.71 -1.10 14.20
CA LYS A 92 -11.46 -0.19 15.07
C LYS A 92 -11.11 1.24 14.67
N TYR A 93 -12.04 2.18 14.83
CA TYR A 93 -11.67 3.60 14.73
C TYR A 93 -10.73 3.97 15.87
N PHE A 94 -9.92 5.00 15.67
CA PHE A 94 -9.09 5.56 16.74
C PHE A 94 -9.91 5.82 18.02
N GLY A 95 -9.43 5.29 19.15
CA GLY A 95 -10.11 5.38 20.46
C GLY A 95 -11.39 4.55 20.65
N ALA A 96 -11.87 3.86 19.61
CA ALA A 96 -13.08 3.04 19.69
C ALA A 96 -12.81 1.64 20.24
N GLN A 97 -13.78 1.07 20.95
CA GLN A 97 -13.70 -0.28 21.51
C GLN A 97 -14.29 -1.35 20.59
N SER A 98 -15.33 -0.98 19.82
CA SER A 98 -16.03 -1.88 18.91
C SER A 98 -15.34 -1.98 17.55
N PRO A 99 -15.29 -3.18 16.95
CA PRO A 99 -14.80 -3.34 15.59
C PRO A 99 -15.73 -2.63 14.59
N ILE A 100 -15.12 -2.16 13.52
CA ILE A 100 -15.79 -1.67 12.31
C ILE A 100 -16.36 -2.89 11.59
N VAL A 101 -17.63 -2.81 11.25
CA VAL A 101 -18.26 -3.79 10.35
C VAL A 101 -18.05 -3.28 8.94
N TYR A 102 -17.33 -4.05 8.13
CA TYR A 102 -17.14 -3.72 6.71
C TYR A 102 -18.50 -3.81 6.01
N ASP A 103 -18.87 -2.75 5.31
CA ASP A 103 -20.18 -2.63 4.68
C ASP A 103 -20.03 -1.99 3.31
N THR A 104 -20.54 -2.67 2.28
CA THR A 104 -20.47 -2.23 0.88
C THR A 104 -21.43 -1.09 0.57
N GLU A 105 -22.42 -0.81 1.43
CA GLU A 105 -23.36 0.31 1.26
C GLU A 105 -22.82 1.63 1.83
N THR A 106 -21.86 1.58 2.76
CA THR A 106 -21.25 2.75 3.38
C THR A 106 -19.79 2.94 2.95
N LYS A 107 -19.24 4.14 3.18
CA LYS A 107 -17.84 4.39 2.83
C LYS A 107 -16.92 3.65 3.79
N ASN A 108 -16.15 2.70 3.28
CA ASN A 108 -15.23 1.92 4.11
C ASN A 108 -14.02 2.76 4.52
N PRO A 109 -13.54 2.64 5.78
CA PRO A 109 -12.44 3.44 6.31
C PRO A 109 -11.05 2.90 5.94
N TYR A 110 -11.00 1.73 5.32
CA TYR A 110 -9.82 1.07 4.80
C TYR A 110 -10.15 0.34 3.50
N ILE A 111 -9.13 -0.02 2.74
CA ILE A 111 -9.25 -0.73 1.47
C ILE A 111 -9.23 -2.23 1.77
N GLU A 112 -10.13 -2.99 1.16
CA GLU A 112 -10.13 -4.45 1.21
C GLU A 112 -10.51 -5.00 -0.16
N PHE A 113 -9.76 -5.95 -0.69
CA PHE A 113 -10.12 -6.67 -1.91
C PHE A 113 -9.45 -8.04 -1.96
N ASP A 114 -10.02 -8.93 -2.77
CA ASP A 114 -9.46 -10.24 -3.06
C ASP A 114 -8.52 -10.17 -4.26
N LEU A 115 -7.31 -10.70 -4.08
CA LEU A 115 -6.36 -10.97 -5.13
C LEU A 115 -6.35 -12.48 -5.37
N TYR A 116 -6.85 -12.88 -6.53
CA TYR A 116 -6.80 -14.25 -7.01
C TYR A 116 -5.41 -14.51 -7.57
N VAL A 117 -4.78 -15.59 -7.13
CA VAL A 117 -3.43 -15.99 -7.51
C VAL A 117 -3.48 -17.44 -7.99
N ARG A 118 -2.92 -17.71 -9.17
CA ARG A 118 -2.83 -19.07 -9.71
C ARG A 118 -1.46 -19.34 -10.33
N SER A 119 -1.16 -20.61 -10.51
CA SER A 119 0.06 -21.07 -11.17
C SER A 119 -0.21 -22.36 -11.95
N PRO A 120 0.47 -22.59 -13.09
CA PRO A 120 0.48 -23.91 -13.74
C PRO A 120 1.20 -24.99 -12.90
N GLU A 121 1.90 -24.61 -11.83
CA GLU A 121 2.52 -25.51 -10.88
C GLU A 121 1.61 -25.74 -9.67
N ALA A 122 1.29 -27.01 -9.39
CA ALA A 122 0.50 -27.38 -8.22
C ALA A 122 1.27 -27.13 -6.92
N ASN A 123 0.57 -26.67 -5.88
CA ASN A 123 1.13 -26.41 -4.54
C ASN A 123 2.29 -25.40 -4.53
N ALA A 124 2.35 -24.49 -5.51
CA ALA A 124 3.36 -23.44 -5.51
C ALA A 124 3.19 -22.55 -4.25
N LYS A 125 4.27 -22.37 -3.51
CA LYS A 125 4.31 -21.48 -2.34
C LYS A 125 4.57 -20.05 -2.79
N ILE A 126 3.80 -19.10 -2.30
CA ILE A 126 3.87 -17.69 -2.71
C ILE A 126 4.32 -16.83 -1.53
N ALA A 127 5.22 -15.89 -1.79
CA ALA A 127 5.68 -14.89 -0.84
C ALA A 127 5.70 -13.48 -1.48
N LEU A 128 5.87 -12.46 -0.65
CA LEU A 128 6.07 -11.10 -1.12
C LEU A 128 7.48 -10.97 -1.73
N ASN A 129 7.56 -10.46 -2.96
CA ASN A 129 8.82 -10.15 -3.61
C ASN A 129 9.38 -8.80 -3.14
N ASP A 130 8.54 -7.78 -3.26
CA ASP A 130 8.81 -6.39 -2.97
C ASP A 130 7.50 -5.67 -2.65
N TYR A 131 7.63 -4.51 -2.02
CA TYR A 131 6.55 -3.54 -1.91
C TYR A 131 7.12 -2.13 -1.73
N THR A 132 6.32 -1.13 -2.08
CA THR A 132 6.60 0.27 -1.79
C THR A 132 5.32 1.00 -1.39
N PHE A 133 5.45 1.89 -0.42
CA PHE A 133 4.42 2.87 -0.09
C PHE A 133 4.93 4.26 -0.43
N SER A 134 4.10 5.06 -1.06
CA SER A 134 4.39 6.48 -1.30
C SER A 134 3.12 7.32 -1.19
N SER A 135 3.29 8.61 -0.98
CA SER A 135 2.17 9.56 -0.94
C SER A 135 2.53 10.82 -1.71
N ILE A 136 1.56 11.36 -2.43
CA ILE A 136 1.71 12.57 -3.25
C ILE A 136 0.61 13.56 -2.84
N ASP A 137 1.00 14.81 -2.62
CA ASP A 137 0.08 15.92 -2.44
C ASP A 137 0.66 17.21 -3.07
N GLY A 138 0.23 17.53 -4.30
CA GLY A 138 0.81 18.63 -5.09
C GLY A 138 2.24 18.36 -5.59
N GLU A 139 2.95 19.42 -6.01
CA GLU A 139 4.31 19.33 -6.61
C GLU A 139 5.39 18.84 -5.64
N THR A 140 5.09 18.75 -4.34
CA THR A 140 6.02 18.31 -3.29
C THR A 140 5.56 16.97 -2.74
N SER A 141 6.43 15.96 -2.72
CA SER A 141 6.18 14.67 -2.10
C SER A 141 5.88 14.83 -0.60
N GLY A 142 4.62 15.06 -0.19
CA GLY A 142 4.20 15.20 1.22
C GLY A 142 3.19 16.33 1.45
N THR A 143 2.33 16.19 2.46
CA THR A 143 1.32 17.19 2.84
C THR A 143 1.91 18.21 3.80
N LYS A 144 1.83 19.49 3.43
CA LYS A 144 2.24 20.59 4.29
C LYS A 144 1.15 20.88 5.33
N TRP A 145 1.56 21.03 6.58
CA TRP A 145 0.66 21.39 7.66
C TRP A 145 1.34 22.32 8.66
N THR A 146 0.65 23.40 9.01
CA THR A 146 1.05 24.32 10.07
C THR A 146 0.48 23.87 11.40
N ALA A 147 1.36 23.56 12.36
CA ALA A 147 0.97 23.16 13.70
C ALA A 147 0.15 24.26 14.39
N ASP A 148 -0.90 23.89 15.11
CA ASP A 148 -1.77 24.81 15.85
C ASP A 148 -1.73 24.59 17.38
N ALA A 149 -0.78 23.76 17.83
CA ALA A 149 -0.45 23.52 19.23
C ALA A 149 1.01 23.09 19.34
N ASP A 150 1.58 23.26 20.53
CA ASP A 150 2.93 22.78 20.84
C ASP A 150 2.91 21.27 21.11
N PHE A 151 3.81 20.51 20.50
CA PHE A 151 3.91 19.06 20.72
C PHE A 151 5.33 18.53 20.46
N ILE A 152 5.57 17.25 20.75
CA ILE A 152 6.83 16.57 20.43
C ILE A 152 6.65 15.78 19.14
N SER A 153 7.48 16.03 18.13
CA SER A 153 7.48 15.30 16.85
C SER A 153 7.74 13.81 17.03
N SER A 154 7.34 12.99 16.07
CA SER A 154 7.59 11.54 16.05
C SER A 154 9.07 11.15 16.22
N PHE A 155 9.98 12.09 15.94
CA PHE A 155 11.44 11.95 16.09
C PHE A 155 11.99 12.58 17.38
N GLY A 156 11.14 13.16 18.23
CA GLY A 156 11.49 13.63 19.58
C GLY A 156 11.83 15.11 19.72
N GLY A 157 11.76 15.90 18.64
CA GLY A 157 12.01 17.35 18.67
C GLY A 157 10.74 18.15 18.99
N PRO A 158 10.83 19.31 19.67
CA PRO A 158 9.66 20.16 19.88
C PRO A 158 9.18 20.75 18.55
N VAL A 159 7.87 20.84 18.39
CA VAL A 159 7.18 21.56 17.33
C VAL A 159 6.34 22.63 18.00
N GLU A 160 6.60 23.89 17.67
CA GLU A 160 5.87 25.04 18.20
C GLU A 160 4.65 25.36 17.33
N ALA A 161 3.57 25.82 17.94
CA ALA A 161 2.41 26.32 17.23
C ALA A 161 2.82 27.45 16.26
N GLY A 162 2.36 27.35 15.01
CA GLY A 162 2.74 28.22 13.90
C GLY A 162 3.87 27.68 13.02
N TYR A 163 4.54 26.59 13.39
CA TYR A 163 5.54 25.94 12.56
C TYR A 163 4.90 25.11 11.43
N GLU A 164 5.35 25.31 10.18
CA GLU A 164 4.96 24.46 9.03
C GLU A 164 5.91 23.27 8.89
N GLY A 165 5.35 22.06 8.94
CA GLY A 165 6.05 20.81 8.65
C GLY A 165 5.50 20.12 7.40
N THR A 166 6.25 19.15 6.89
CA THR A 166 5.82 18.25 5.82
C THR A 166 5.58 16.86 6.40
N TYR A 167 4.40 16.30 6.13
CA TYR A 167 3.95 15.02 6.68
C TYR A 167 3.56 14.07 5.55
N TYR A 168 3.70 12.78 5.79
CA TYR A 168 3.65 11.78 4.73
C TYR A 168 2.63 10.72 5.06
N ALA A 169 1.57 10.62 4.27
CA ALA A 169 0.54 9.60 4.50
C ALA A 169 1.12 8.18 4.49
N HIS A 170 2.14 7.94 3.66
CA HIS A 170 2.79 6.63 3.58
C HIS A 170 3.59 6.22 4.81
N ALA A 171 3.91 7.14 5.73
CA ALA A 171 4.54 6.80 7.01
C ALA A 171 3.56 6.04 7.92
N ALA A 172 2.30 6.50 7.96
CA ALA A 172 1.23 5.85 8.72
C ALA A 172 0.53 4.71 7.95
N LEU A 173 0.92 4.42 6.70
CA LEU A 173 0.28 3.34 5.94
C LEU A 173 0.72 1.96 6.42
N ARG A 174 -0.23 1.04 6.38
CA ARG A 174 -0.03 -0.39 6.57
C ARG A 174 -0.75 -1.18 5.48
N MET A 175 -0.21 -2.35 5.15
CA MET A 175 -0.82 -3.32 4.26
C MET A 175 -0.78 -4.71 4.90
N SER A 176 -1.87 -5.46 4.82
CA SER A 176 -1.89 -6.88 5.20
C SER A 176 -2.13 -7.77 3.99
N LEU A 177 -1.42 -8.89 3.94
CA LEU A 177 -1.66 -9.98 3.00
C LEU A 177 -2.13 -11.20 3.79
N THR A 178 -3.37 -11.63 3.57
CA THR A 178 -4.00 -12.71 4.34
C THR A 178 -4.44 -13.85 3.43
N PRO A 179 -3.95 -15.08 3.60
CA PRO A 179 -4.45 -16.21 2.81
C PRO A 179 -5.91 -16.52 3.16
N VAL A 180 -6.72 -16.85 2.16
CA VAL A 180 -8.11 -17.26 2.33
C VAL A 180 -8.29 -18.70 1.84
N ASN A 181 -8.68 -19.59 2.75
CA ASN A 181 -8.88 -21.02 2.48
C ASN A 181 -10.32 -21.40 2.80
N GLY A 182 -11.10 -21.82 1.79
CA GLY A 182 -12.49 -22.24 1.97
C GLY A 182 -13.36 -21.17 2.64
N GLY A 183 -13.11 -19.88 2.35
CA GLY A 183 -13.81 -18.75 2.94
C GLY A 183 -13.31 -18.31 4.33
N SER A 184 -12.33 -19.01 4.91
CA SER A 184 -11.72 -18.64 6.20
C SER A 184 -10.37 -17.96 6.01
N GLU A 185 -10.12 -16.89 6.76
CA GLU A 185 -8.86 -16.15 6.73
C GLU A 185 -7.81 -16.78 7.65
N GLY A 186 -6.59 -16.95 7.13
CA GLY A 186 -5.45 -17.41 7.89
C GLY A 186 -4.77 -16.31 8.72
N VAL A 187 -3.45 -16.45 8.88
CA VAL A 187 -2.62 -15.44 9.57
C VAL A 187 -2.23 -14.36 8.57
N ALA A 188 -2.51 -13.10 8.90
CA ALA A 188 -2.13 -11.97 8.10
C ALA A 188 -0.64 -11.67 8.26
N GLN A 189 0.05 -11.38 7.16
CA GLN A 189 1.36 -10.75 7.20
C GLN A 189 1.17 -9.24 6.99
N VAL A 190 1.58 -8.44 7.97
CA VAL A 190 1.42 -6.98 7.93
C VAL A 190 2.75 -6.30 7.58
N TYR A 191 2.66 -5.26 6.77
CA TYR A 191 3.79 -4.50 6.24
C TYR A 191 3.61 -3.01 6.50
N GLN A 192 4.71 -2.34 6.84
CA GLN A 192 4.82 -0.89 7.00
C GLN A 192 5.98 -0.36 6.14
N ALA A 193 6.01 0.94 5.86
CA ALA A 193 7.17 1.53 5.20
C ALA A 193 8.44 1.36 6.07
N PRO A 194 9.64 1.20 5.49
CA PRO A 194 10.87 1.20 6.26
C PRO A 194 11.15 2.57 6.87
N GLY A 195 11.92 2.60 7.95
CA GLY A 195 12.30 3.85 8.61
C GLY A 195 13.14 4.72 7.68
N VAL A 196 12.75 5.99 7.56
CA VAL A 196 13.48 7.01 6.82
C VAL A 196 13.53 8.25 7.68
N ASP A 197 14.73 8.78 7.90
CA ASP A 197 14.97 9.92 8.79
C ASP A 197 14.02 11.09 8.47
N ASN A 198 13.31 11.56 9.50
CA ASN A 198 12.34 12.67 9.42
C ASN A 198 11.16 12.47 8.46
N VAL A 199 10.94 11.25 7.93
CA VAL A 199 9.83 10.95 7.02
C VAL A 199 8.90 9.90 7.61
N ASN A 200 9.46 8.78 8.09
CA ASN A 200 8.68 7.67 8.61
C ASN A 200 9.29 7.10 9.90
N LYS A 201 8.52 7.16 10.98
CA LYS A 201 8.87 6.57 12.27
C LYS A 201 8.26 5.17 12.39
N VAL A 202 9.09 4.16 12.15
CA VAL A 202 8.72 2.75 12.38
C VAL A 202 8.38 2.51 13.84
N ILE A 203 7.24 1.84 14.06
CA ILE A 203 6.78 1.33 15.35
C ILE A 203 6.54 -0.18 15.27
N SER A 204 6.57 -0.88 16.40
CA SER A 204 6.28 -2.31 16.47
C SER A 204 4.83 -2.51 16.91
N THR A 205 4.57 -3.24 18.00
CA THR A 205 3.21 -3.56 18.47
C THR A 205 2.60 -2.51 19.39
N GLU A 206 3.36 -1.50 19.78
CA GLU A 206 2.96 -0.48 20.75
C GLU A 206 3.09 0.93 20.16
N PRO A 207 2.13 1.82 20.41
CA PRO A 207 2.26 3.24 20.07
C PRO A 207 3.36 3.92 20.89
N ILE A 208 3.83 5.06 20.39
CA ILE A 208 4.79 5.92 21.09
C ILE A 208 4.11 7.22 21.58
N PRO A 209 4.58 7.83 22.68
CA PRO A 209 3.96 9.05 23.21
C PRO A 209 4.20 10.30 22.34
N GLN A 210 5.13 10.25 21.38
CA GLN A 210 5.45 11.33 20.46
C GLN A 210 4.47 11.42 19.27
N GLY A 211 4.65 12.45 18.44
CA GLY A 211 3.93 12.63 17.18
C GLY A 211 2.44 12.88 17.41
N MET A 212 1.59 12.15 16.70
CA MET A 212 0.14 12.20 16.80
C MET A 212 -0.34 12.14 18.26
N VAL A 213 0.19 11.25 19.09
CA VAL A 213 -0.24 11.11 20.50
C VAL A 213 0.07 12.39 21.29
N SER A 214 1.29 12.93 21.15
CA SER A 214 1.68 14.19 21.81
C SER A 214 0.81 15.34 21.34
N TYR A 215 0.53 15.41 20.03
CA TYR A 215 -0.33 16.45 19.44
C TYR A 215 -1.78 16.33 19.93
N TYR A 216 -2.35 15.13 19.93
CA TYR A 216 -3.71 14.90 20.39
C TYR A 216 -3.89 15.31 21.85
N LYS A 217 -2.95 14.97 22.72
CA LYS A 217 -2.95 15.39 24.13
C LYS A 217 -2.80 16.90 24.29
N ALA A 218 -1.96 17.55 23.47
CA ALA A 218 -1.84 19.01 23.48
C ALA A 218 -3.17 19.71 23.11
N LYS A 219 -3.93 19.12 22.17
CA LYS A 219 -5.22 19.65 21.71
C LYS A 219 -6.39 19.36 22.65
N ASN A 220 -6.39 18.20 23.29
CA ASN A 220 -7.57 17.66 24.01
C ASN A 220 -7.35 17.49 25.53
N GLY A 221 -6.13 17.73 26.02
CA GLY A 221 -5.71 17.53 27.41
C GLY A 221 -4.98 16.19 27.63
N GLU A 222 -4.10 16.15 28.63
CA GLU A 222 -3.18 15.03 28.90
C GLU A 222 -3.89 13.68 29.13
N ASN A 223 -5.10 13.70 29.69
CA ASN A 223 -5.88 12.51 30.03
C ASN A 223 -6.91 12.12 28.95
N SER A 224 -6.83 12.72 27.75
CA SER A 224 -7.81 12.48 26.69
C SER A 224 -7.69 11.10 26.04
N ILE A 225 -6.50 10.51 26.06
CA ILE A 225 -6.19 9.18 25.52
C ILE A 225 -5.21 8.44 26.43
N ASN A 226 -5.34 7.11 26.47
CA ASN A 226 -4.39 6.22 27.11
C ASN A 226 -3.78 5.28 26.06
N ILE A 227 -2.45 5.18 26.04
CA ILE A 227 -1.71 4.32 25.12
C ILE A 227 -1.36 2.94 25.72
N SER A 228 -1.49 2.74 27.04
CA SER A 228 -1.02 1.51 27.71
C SER A 228 -1.75 0.24 27.31
N ASP A 229 -3.00 0.38 26.87
CA ASP A 229 -3.89 -0.73 26.54
C ASP A 229 -4.10 -0.85 25.02
N VAL A 230 -3.28 -0.13 24.25
CA VAL A 230 -3.35 -0.07 22.80
C VAL A 230 -2.31 -1.01 22.23
N THR A 231 -2.76 -1.99 21.47
CA THR A 231 -1.89 -2.86 20.67
C THR A 231 -2.18 -2.61 19.19
N ILE A 232 -1.13 -2.61 18.39
CA ILE A 232 -1.18 -2.53 16.93
C ILE A 232 -0.53 -3.79 16.33
N ALA A 233 -0.85 -4.08 15.07
CA ALA A 233 -0.32 -5.24 14.38
C ALA A 233 1.20 -5.16 14.22
N ASP A 234 1.91 -6.26 14.48
CA ASP A 234 3.34 -6.35 14.24
C ASP A 234 3.62 -6.29 12.73
N ALA A 235 4.30 -5.23 12.30
CA ALA A 235 4.44 -4.89 10.89
C ALA A 235 5.89 -5.00 10.42
N LEU A 236 6.11 -5.79 9.38
CA LEU A 236 7.40 -5.97 8.72
C LEU A 236 7.79 -4.72 7.94
N THR A 237 9.08 -4.37 7.97
CA THR A 237 9.67 -3.24 7.22
C THR A 237 10.38 -3.66 5.94
N SER A 238 10.31 -4.94 5.58
CA SER A 238 10.90 -5.49 4.36
C SER A 238 10.14 -6.73 3.90
N ALA A 239 10.16 -6.98 2.59
CA ALA A 239 9.67 -8.23 2.04
C ALA A 239 10.54 -9.38 2.55
N SER A 240 9.94 -10.54 2.79
CA SER A 240 10.63 -11.74 3.26
C SER A 240 10.30 -12.93 2.37
N SER A 241 11.08 -14.01 2.47
CA SER A 241 10.73 -15.30 1.85
C SER A 241 9.68 -16.08 2.64
N THR A 242 9.04 -15.45 3.64
CA THR A 242 7.98 -16.08 4.43
C THR A 242 6.77 -16.31 3.54
N GLU A 243 6.34 -17.56 3.50
CA GLU A 243 5.18 -17.98 2.73
C GLU A 243 3.91 -17.26 3.21
N ILE A 244 3.19 -16.64 2.27
CA ILE A 244 1.86 -16.06 2.46
C ILE A 244 0.80 -17.15 2.26
N ILE A 245 0.92 -17.93 1.17
CA ILE A 245 -0.06 -18.95 0.79
C ILE A 245 0.61 -20.07 -0.02
N THR A 246 0.14 -21.30 0.16
CA THR A 246 0.36 -22.41 -0.78
C THR A 246 -0.83 -22.47 -1.74
N LEU A 247 -0.57 -22.41 -3.05
CA LEU A 247 -1.62 -22.47 -4.08
C LEU A 247 -2.27 -23.86 -4.18
N SER A 248 -3.40 -23.93 -4.88
CA SER A 248 -4.14 -25.19 -5.09
C SER A 248 -3.25 -26.34 -5.60
N SER A 249 -3.59 -27.55 -5.18
CA SER A 249 -3.05 -28.79 -5.73
C SER A 249 -3.46 -29.03 -7.18
N THR A 250 -4.49 -28.32 -7.68
CA THR A 250 -4.90 -28.36 -9.08
C THR A 250 -4.23 -27.21 -9.85
N PRO A 251 -3.43 -27.49 -10.89
CA PRO A 251 -2.83 -26.45 -11.73
C PRO A 251 -3.85 -25.46 -12.26
N ASN A 252 -3.51 -24.18 -12.21
CA ASN A 252 -4.30 -23.02 -12.63
C ASN A 252 -5.64 -22.83 -11.89
N GLU A 253 -5.88 -23.55 -10.80
CA GLU A 253 -6.96 -23.22 -9.88
C GLU A 253 -6.51 -22.06 -8.96
N ALA A 254 -7.38 -21.07 -8.82
CA ALA A 254 -7.08 -19.87 -8.06
C ALA A 254 -7.02 -20.17 -6.56
N SER A 255 -6.15 -19.46 -5.87
CA SER A 255 -6.17 -19.30 -4.42
C SER A 255 -6.24 -17.81 -4.10
N VAL A 256 -6.83 -17.45 -2.97
CA VAL A 256 -7.17 -16.06 -2.69
C VAL A 256 -6.27 -15.51 -1.60
N ILE A 257 -5.71 -14.33 -1.85
CA ILE A 257 -5.07 -13.49 -0.84
C ILE A 257 -5.98 -12.27 -0.64
N ARG A 258 -6.50 -12.10 0.57
CA ARG A 258 -7.17 -10.85 0.95
C ARG A 258 -6.14 -9.78 1.25
N VAL A 259 -6.21 -8.70 0.49
CA VAL A 259 -5.36 -7.53 0.64
C VAL A 259 -6.13 -6.47 1.40
N ARG A 260 -5.53 -5.92 2.46
CA ARG A 260 -6.05 -4.74 3.16
C ARG A 260 -5.01 -3.65 3.23
N VAL A 261 -5.44 -2.41 3.07
CA VAL A 261 -4.57 -1.23 3.21
C VAL A 261 -5.29 -0.21 4.08
N TRP A 262 -4.61 0.30 5.11
CA TRP A 262 -5.17 1.27 6.04
C TRP A 262 -4.13 2.29 6.51
N ILE A 263 -4.63 3.40 7.06
CA ILE A 263 -3.84 4.36 7.82
C ILE A 263 -3.92 3.96 9.28
N GLU A 264 -2.78 3.61 9.90
CA GLU A 264 -2.72 3.19 11.30
C GLU A 264 -2.91 4.39 12.22
N GLY A 265 -4.06 4.45 12.89
CA GLY A 265 -4.49 5.60 13.68
C GLY A 265 -3.56 5.93 14.83
N TRP A 266 -2.91 4.93 15.44
CA TRP A 266 -1.94 5.14 16.52
C TRP A 266 -0.51 5.35 16.05
N ASP A 267 -0.27 5.40 14.73
CA ASP A 267 1.03 5.73 14.20
C ASP A 267 1.41 7.18 14.57
N PRO A 268 2.65 7.43 15.02
CA PRO A 268 3.06 8.78 15.42
C PRO A 268 3.05 9.78 14.26
N ASP A 269 3.04 9.33 13.01
CA ASP A 269 2.91 10.15 11.81
C ASP A 269 1.46 10.28 11.29
N CYS A 270 0.47 9.69 12.00
CA CYS A 270 -0.96 9.73 11.63
C CYS A 270 -1.66 11.05 12.03
N PHE A 271 -1.26 12.16 11.43
CA PHE A 271 -1.94 13.46 11.62
C PHE A 271 -3.19 13.58 10.75
N ASN A 272 -4.23 14.28 11.22
CA ASN A 272 -5.44 14.55 10.41
C ASN A 272 -5.13 15.17 9.03
N ALA A 273 -4.03 15.92 8.92
CA ALA A 273 -3.58 16.53 7.67
C ALA A 273 -3.33 15.49 6.55
N ILE A 274 -2.86 14.28 6.89
CA ILE A 274 -2.48 13.27 5.89
C ILE A 274 -3.66 12.42 5.40
N LEU A 275 -4.84 12.50 6.03
CA LEU A 275 -5.98 11.63 5.72
C LEU A 275 -6.58 11.87 4.33
N ASN A 276 -6.30 13.03 3.73
CA ASN A 276 -6.75 13.36 2.37
C ASN A 276 -5.66 13.22 1.30
N SER A 277 -4.43 12.86 1.68
CA SER A 277 -3.32 12.71 0.73
C SER A 277 -3.60 11.57 -0.23
N LYS A 278 -3.06 11.67 -1.45
CA LYS A 278 -3.07 10.53 -2.38
C LYS A 278 -1.98 9.55 -1.95
N ILE A 279 -2.34 8.29 -1.84
CA ILE A 279 -1.42 7.20 -1.52
C ILE A 279 -1.23 6.30 -2.73
N ASN A 280 -0.04 5.71 -2.82
CA ASN A 280 0.29 4.69 -3.81
C ASN A 280 0.93 3.49 -3.09
N VAL A 281 0.39 2.31 -3.38
CA VAL A 281 0.90 1.03 -2.88
C VAL A 281 1.29 0.15 -4.05
N SER A 282 2.58 -0.17 -4.16
CA SER A 282 3.07 -1.15 -5.12
C SER A 282 3.50 -2.42 -4.40
N PHE A 283 3.20 -3.60 -4.95
CA PHE A 283 3.78 -4.85 -4.47
C PHE A 283 3.86 -5.91 -5.56
N GLY A 284 4.83 -6.81 -5.42
CA GLY A 284 5.03 -7.96 -6.28
C GLY A 284 4.99 -9.27 -5.53
N LEU A 285 4.42 -10.31 -6.12
CA LEU A 285 4.45 -11.68 -5.58
C LEU A 285 5.54 -12.51 -6.27
N LYS A 286 6.12 -13.46 -5.56
CA LYS A 286 7.05 -14.45 -6.12
C LYS A 286 6.76 -15.84 -5.59
N LYS A 287 7.23 -16.86 -6.32
CA LYS A 287 7.31 -18.22 -5.78
C LYS A 287 8.43 -18.30 -4.76
N VAL A 288 8.19 -19.02 -3.67
CA VAL A 288 9.26 -19.41 -2.74
C VAL A 288 10.05 -20.52 -3.42
N VAL A 289 11.34 -20.28 -3.65
CA VAL A 289 12.25 -21.31 -4.14
C VAL A 289 12.74 -22.06 -2.91
N ASP A 290 12.36 -23.33 -2.78
CA ASP A 290 12.96 -24.21 -1.76
C ASP A 290 14.47 -24.26 -2.05
N GLN A 291 15.30 -23.73 -1.14
CA GLN A 291 16.74 -23.91 -1.22
C GLN A 291 17.03 -25.38 -0.94
N GLY A 292 17.25 -26.15 -2.02
CA GLY A 292 17.62 -27.56 -1.94
C GLY A 292 18.97 -27.80 -1.27
#